data_AF-F8F5V1-F1
#
_entry.id   AF-F8F5V1-F1
#
_cell.length_a   1.000
_cell.length_b   1.000
_cell.length_c   1.000
_cell.angle_alpha   90.00
_cell.angle_beta   90.00
_cell.angle_gamma   90.00
#
_symmetry.space_group_name_H-M   'P 1'
#
loop_
_entity.id
_entity.type
_entity.pdbx_description
1 polymer ?
#
loop_
_entity_poly.entity_id
_entity_poly.type
_entity_poly.pdbx_seq_one_letter_code
_entity_poly.pdbx_strand_id
1 'polypeptide(L)'
;MFWYDLLVFIHAVSAMVSIGPFFVLIPMLRKLHTAEGPLKASFLDSFHFVVRLSKHTGHVLVGSGLLLMWLGGWPWDTPWILGTFAVLVASLVFMARAFSPTIRKLRQEGSDRPPLLRKLTRSLYIYLTVLFIMLWMMITKPQFAFLSS
;
A
#
# COMPACT_ATOMS: atom_id res chain seq x y z
N MET A 1 30.01 -0.62 -1.88
CA MET A 1 29.28 -1.52 -2.80
C MET A 1 28.31 -2.41 -2.04
N PHE A 2 28.77 -3.34 -1.21
CA PHE A 2 27.91 -4.25 -0.41
C PHE A 2 26.74 -3.57 0.33
N TRP A 3 26.99 -2.46 1.04
CA TRP A 3 25.95 -1.75 1.80
C TRP A 3 24.84 -1.15 0.93
N TYR A 4 25.20 -0.67 -0.27
CA TYR A 4 24.23 -0.12 -1.21
C TYR A 4 23.36 -1.25 -1.77
N ASP A 5 23.96 -2.38 -2.16
CA ASP A 5 23.23 -3.54 -2.69
C ASP A 5 22.31 -4.15 -1.64
N LEU A 6 22.77 -4.23 -0.38
CA LEU A 6 21.95 -4.65 0.75
C LEU A 6 20.75 -3.71 0.97
N LEU A 7 20.96 -2.40 0.84
CA LEU A 7 19.90 -1.42 0.99
C LEU A 7 18.87 -1.52 -0.14
N VAL A 8 19.31 -1.74 -1.39
CA VAL A 8 18.43 -2.04 -2.54
C VAL A 8 17.61 -3.31 -2.27
N PHE A 9 18.25 -4.36 -1.76
CA PHE A 9 17.56 -5.60 -1.41
C PHE A 9 16.50 -5.38 -0.32
N ILE A 10 16.85 -4.67 0.77
CA ILE A 10 15.91 -4.32 1.85
C ILE A 10 14.73 -3.50 1.28
N HIS A 11 15.01 -2.53 0.41
CA HIS A 11 13.98 -1.72 -0.24
C HIS A 11 13.02 -2.59 -1.06
N ALA A 12 13.55 -3.46 -1.93
CA ALA A 12 12.75 -4.36 -2.75
C ALA A 12 11.90 -5.34 -1.91
N VAL A 13 12.50 -5.94 -0.87
CA VAL A 13 11.77 -6.84 0.04
C VAL A 13 10.69 -6.09 0.81
N SER A 14 10.97 -4.88 1.28
CA SER A 14 9.97 -4.06 1.97
C SER A 14 8.79 -3.70 1.07
N ALA A 15 9.01 -3.45 -0.23
CA ALA A 15 7.95 -3.26 -1.22
C ALA A 15 7.11 -4.53 -1.36
N MET A 16 7.76 -5.68 -1.53
CA MET A 16 7.10 -6.99 -1.66
C MET A 16 6.22 -7.30 -0.44
N VAL A 17 6.73 -7.11 0.78
CA VAL A 17 5.98 -7.38 2.02
C VAL A 17 4.89 -6.34 2.27
N SER A 18 5.06 -5.10 1.80
CA SER A 18 4.03 -4.07 1.89
C SER A 18 2.84 -4.34 0.95
N ILE A 19 3.11 -4.75 -0.29
CA ILE A 19 2.11 -4.91 -1.36
C ILE A 19 1.50 -6.32 -1.35
N GLY A 20 2.33 -7.37 -1.25
CA GLY A 20 1.95 -8.77 -1.43
C GLY A 20 0.74 -9.24 -0.60
N PRO A 21 0.67 -8.94 0.70
CA PRO A 21 -0.46 -9.35 1.54
C PRO A 21 -1.84 -8.84 1.08
N PHE A 22 -1.92 -7.73 0.32
CA PHE A 22 -3.19 -7.22 -0.19
C PHE A 22 -3.85 -8.16 -1.21
N PHE A 23 -3.08 -8.99 -1.92
CA PHE A 23 -3.66 -9.98 -2.83
C PHE A 23 -4.45 -11.05 -2.08
N VAL A 24 -3.97 -11.45 -0.90
CA VAL A 24 -4.68 -12.40 -0.03
C VAL A 24 -6.00 -11.82 0.48
N LEU A 25 -6.08 -10.49 0.64
CA LEU A 25 -7.33 -9.84 1.02
C LEU A 25 -8.44 -9.99 -0.03
N ILE A 26 -8.12 -10.21 -1.31
CA ILE A 26 -9.13 -10.37 -2.37
C ILE A 26 -10.03 -11.60 -2.12
N PRO A 27 -9.51 -12.84 -2.02
CA PRO A 27 -10.34 -14.00 -1.70
C PRO A 27 -10.92 -13.92 -0.29
N MET A 28 -10.21 -13.33 0.69
CA MET A 28 -10.75 -13.14 2.03
C MET A 28 -11.97 -12.21 2.03
N LEU A 29 -11.99 -11.18 1.17
CA LEU A 29 -13.11 -10.27 1.07
C LEU A 29 -14.37 -10.99 0.57
N ARG A 30 -14.22 -11.90 -0.40
CA ARG A 30 -15.33 -12.75 -0.87
C ARG A 30 -15.89 -13.59 0.27
N LYS A 31 -15.02 -14.22 1.07
CA LYS A 31 -15.43 -14.99 2.25
C LYS A 31 -16.07 -14.10 3.33
N LEU A 32 -15.63 -12.85 3.49
CA LEU A 32 -16.19 -11.90 4.43
C LEU A 32 -17.64 -11.47 4.06
N HIS A 33 -18.08 -11.63 2.81
CA HIS A 33 -19.46 -11.35 2.43
C HIS A 33 -20.46 -12.35 3.01
N THR A 34 -20.04 -13.61 3.21
CA THR A 34 -20.89 -14.69 3.72
C THR A 34 -20.58 -15.08 5.16
N ALA A 35 -19.43 -14.68 5.71
CA ALA A 35 -19.03 -15.04 7.07
C ALA A 35 -19.90 -14.37 8.14
N GLU A 36 -20.20 -15.10 9.20
CA GLU A 36 -20.97 -14.59 10.35
C GLU A 36 -20.27 -14.93 11.67
N GLY A 37 -20.70 -14.29 12.75
CA GLY A 37 -20.22 -14.54 14.11
C GLY A 37 -18.68 -14.56 14.23
N PRO A 38 -18.09 -15.58 14.90
CA PRO A 38 -16.65 -15.67 15.13
C PRO A 38 -15.80 -15.70 13.84
N LEU A 39 -16.31 -16.29 12.76
CA LEU A 39 -15.58 -16.37 11.49
C LEU A 39 -15.41 -14.99 10.85
N LYS A 40 -16.44 -14.15 10.94
CA LYS A 40 -16.37 -12.75 10.50
C LYS A 40 -15.30 -11.98 11.26
N ALA A 41 -15.26 -12.13 12.59
CA ALA A 41 -14.26 -11.46 13.44
C ALA A 41 -12.83 -11.86 13.04
N SER A 42 -12.58 -13.16 12.85
CA SER A 42 -11.28 -13.69 12.42
C SER A 42 -10.82 -13.14 11.06
N PHE A 43 -11.74 -13.01 10.10
CA PHE A 43 -11.42 -12.36 8.83
C PHE A 43 -11.11 -10.87 9.01
N LEU A 44 -11.87 -10.13 9.82
CA LEU A 44 -11.58 -8.72 10.09
C LEU A 44 -10.24 -8.54 10.84
N ASP A 45 -9.84 -9.47 11.70
CA ASP A 45 -8.54 -9.47 12.38
C ASP A 45 -7.41 -9.64 11.38
N SER A 46 -7.57 -10.59 10.45
CA SER A 46 -6.63 -10.80 9.35
C SER A 46 -6.50 -9.57 8.44
N PHE A 47 -7.61 -8.92 8.09
CA PHE A 47 -7.61 -7.64 7.35
C PHE A 47 -6.83 -6.56 8.11
N HIS A 48 -7.09 -6.42 9.41
CA HIS A 48 -6.40 -5.43 10.23
C HIS A 48 -4.91 -5.72 10.36
N PHE A 49 -4.54 -7.01 10.51
CA PHE A 49 -3.15 -7.45 10.53
C PHE A 49 -2.42 -7.08 9.24
N VAL A 50 -2.99 -7.40 8.07
CA VAL A 50 -2.41 -7.05 6.77
C VAL A 50 -2.21 -5.54 6.64
N VAL A 51 -3.23 -4.74 6.94
CA VAL A 51 -3.12 -3.27 6.87
C VAL A 51 -2.04 -2.75 7.83
N ARG A 52 -1.89 -3.34 9.02
CA ARG A 52 -0.85 -2.95 9.99
C ARG A 52 0.55 -3.37 9.53
N LEU A 53 0.71 -4.59 9.02
CA LEU A 53 1.96 -5.09 8.47
C LEU A 53 2.45 -4.19 7.34
N SER A 54 1.56 -3.89 6.38
CA SER A 54 1.87 -3.01 5.25
C SER A 54 2.20 -1.58 5.68
N LYS A 55 1.60 -1.07 6.77
CA LYS A 55 2.05 0.21 7.34
C LYS A 55 3.49 0.11 7.84
N HIS A 56 3.84 -0.88 8.66
CA HIS A 56 5.19 -0.99 9.21
C HIS A 56 6.25 -1.21 8.14
N THR A 57 6.03 -2.14 7.21
CA THR A 57 6.95 -2.36 6.09
C THR A 57 6.96 -1.20 5.10
N GLY A 58 5.85 -0.47 4.99
CA GLY A 58 5.78 0.81 4.28
C GLY A 58 6.76 1.84 4.82
N HIS A 59 6.92 1.98 6.15
CA HIS A 59 7.93 2.91 6.69
C HIS A 59 9.36 2.50 6.31
N VAL A 60 9.65 1.20 6.31
CA VAL A 60 10.95 0.67 5.87
C VAL A 60 11.17 0.95 4.38
N LEU A 61 10.14 0.77 3.55
CA LEU A 61 10.17 1.09 2.12
C LEU A 61 10.49 2.55 1.86
N VAL A 62 9.81 3.46 2.57
CA VAL A 62 10.01 4.91 2.42
C VAL A 62 11.40 5.31 2.91
N GLY A 63 11.79 4.86 4.10
CA GLY A 63 13.09 5.20 4.69
C GLY A 63 14.26 4.70 3.84
N SER A 64 14.18 3.46 3.36
CA SER A 64 15.20 2.90 2.46
C SER A 64 15.21 3.58 1.09
N GLY A 65 14.04 3.95 0.54
CA GLY A 65 13.97 4.67 -0.73
C GLY A 65 14.57 6.08 -0.66
N LEU A 66 14.30 6.81 0.42
CA LEU A 66 14.93 8.10 0.71
C LEU A 66 16.45 7.98 0.83
N LEU A 67 16.92 6.95 1.54
CA LEU A 67 18.35 6.71 1.73
C LEU A 67 19.03 6.34 0.40
N LEU A 68 18.39 5.52 -0.44
CA LEU A 68 18.90 5.18 -1.78
C LEU A 68 18.96 6.40 -2.70
N MET A 69 17.95 7.25 -2.67
CA MET A 69 17.94 8.49 -3.45
C MET A 69 19.11 9.40 -3.04
N TRP A 70 19.31 9.58 -1.73
CA TRP A 70 20.40 10.40 -1.20
C TRP A 70 21.78 9.82 -1.53
N LEU A 71 22.00 8.52 -1.29
CA LEU A 71 23.27 7.85 -1.58
C LEU A 71 23.55 7.72 -3.09
N GLY A 72 22.51 7.64 -3.91
CA GLY A 72 22.60 7.59 -5.37
C GLY A 72 22.78 8.96 -6.02
N GLY A 73 22.75 10.06 -5.24
CA GLY A 73 22.92 11.42 -5.76
C GLY A 73 21.78 11.90 -6.65
N TRP A 74 20.58 11.33 -6.50
CA TRP A 74 19.44 11.72 -7.33
C TRP A 74 18.82 13.04 -6.83
N PRO A 75 18.62 14.03 -7.72
CA PRO A 75 17.92 15.27 -7.38
C PRO A 75 16.45 15.04 -7.00
N TRP A 76 15.94 15.82 -6.05
CA TRP A 76 14.53 15.74 -5.58
C TRP A 76 13.50 16.14 -6.63
N ASP A 77 13.89 16.99 -7.57
CA ASP A 77 13.09 17.46 -8.70
C ASP A 77 13.04 16.46 -9.86
N THR A 78 13.75 15.33 -9.75
CA THR A 78 13.66 14.24 -10.73
C THR A 78 12.20 13.79 -10.86
N PRO A 79 11.58 13.87 -12.06
CA PRO A 79 10.12 13.74 -12.19
C PRO A 79 9.53 12.43 -11.64
N TRP A 80 10.20 11.29 -11.86
CA TRP A 80 9.73 10.00 -11.36
C TRP A 80 9.88 9.88 -9.84
N ILE A 81 10.87 10.54 -9.23
CA ILE A 81 11.07 10.58 -7.77
C ILE A 81 9.95 11.39 -7.14
N LEU A 82 9.76 12.63 -7.60
CA LEU A 82 8.72 13.53 -7.10
C LEU A 82 7.34 12.89 -7.22
N GLY A 83 7.03 12.34 -8.40
CA GLY A 83 5.77 11.65 -8.64
C GLY A 83 5.59 10.43 -7.73
N THR A 84 6.65 9.65 -7.48
CA THR A 84 6.56 8.48 -6.60
C THR A 84 6.31 8.89 -5.14
N PHE A 85 6.96 9.95 -4.65
CA PHE A 85 6.69 10.47 -3.30
C PHE A 85 5.27 11.04 -3.17
N ALA A 86 4.77 11.73 -4.20
CA ALA A 86 3.40 12.22 -4.21
C ALA A 86 2.37 11.07 -4.14
N VAL A 87 2.55 10.04 -4.99
CA VAL A 87 1.70 8.84 -5.01
C VAL A 87 1.80 8.07 -3.69
N LEU A 88 2.99 7.96 -3.11
CA LEU A 88 3.23 7.34 -1.82
C LEU A 88 2.48 8.06 -0.70
N VAL A 89 2.61 9.39 -0.58
CA VAL A 89 1.91 10.16 0.47
C VAL A 89 0.39 10.02 0.30
N ALA A 90 -0.10 10.13 -0.93
CA ALA A 90 -1.51 9.91 -1.24
C ALA A 90 -1.98 8.50 -0.84
N SER A 91 -1.17 7.47 -1.10
CA SER A 91 -1.50 6.08 -0.75
C SER A 91 -1.55 5.88 0.76
N LEU A 92 -0.62 6.45 1.53
CA LEU A 92 -0.61 6.37 2.99
C LEU A 92 -1.85 7.03 3.61
N VAL A 93 -2.19 8.23 3.13
CA VAL A 93 -3.39 8.96 3.56
C VAL A 93 -4.66 8.18 3.19
N PHE A 94 -4.72 7.66 1.96
CA PHE A 94 -5.84 6.84 1.49
C PHE A 94 -5.99 5.59 2.36
N MET A 95 -4.90 4.86 2.63
CA MET A 95 -4.93 3.64 3.43
C MET A 95 -5.51 3.91 4.83
N ALA A 96 -5.00 4.93 5.51
CA ALA A 96 -5.44 5.31 6.84
C ALA A 96 -6.92 5.74 6.87
N ARG A 97 -7.39 6.49 5.87
CA ARG A 97 -8.75 7.02 5.81
C ARG A 97 -9.78 6.07 5.20
N ALA A 98 -9.38 5.11 4.37
CA ALA A 98 -10.28 4.21 3.67
C ALA A 98 -10.47 2.88 4.41
N PHE A 99 -9.38 2.25 4.86
CA PHE A 99 -9.45 0.90 5.45
C PHE A 99 -9.79 0.92 6.93
N SER A 100 -9.03 1.65 7.76
CA SER A 100 -9.21 1.66 9.22
C SER A 100 -10.63 2.00 9.68
N PRO A 101 -11.30 3.07 9.21
CA PRO A 101 -12.66 3.37 9.65
C PRO A 101 -13.68 2.36 9.12
N THR A 102 -13.48 1.80 7.93
CA THR A 102 -14.41 0.81 7.34
C THR A 102 -14.33 -0.51 8.10
N ILE A 103 -13.12 -0.98 8.43
CA ILE A 103 -12.91 -2.18 9.26
C ILE A 103 -13.50 -1.98 10.66
N ARG A 104 -13.31 -0.81 11.27
CA ARG A 104 -13.89 -0.48 12.58
C ARG A 104 -15.42 -0.51 12.56
N LYS A 105 -16.06 0.07 11.54
CA LYS A 105 -17.52 0.05 11.39
C LYS A 105 -18.06 -1.37 11.16
N LEU A 106 -17.37 -2.19 10.37
CA LEU A 106 -17.76 -3.59 10.12
C LEU A 106 -17.75 -4.47 11.39
N ARG A 107 -17.01 -4.06 12.43
CA ARG A 107 -16.99 -4.72 13.75
C ARG A 107 -18.12 -4.28 14.68
N GLN A 108 -18.76 -3.15 14.41
CA GLN A 108 -19.87 -2.67 15.23
C GLN A 108 -21.14 -3.48 14.92
N GLU A 109 -21.82 -3.92 15.97
CA GLU A 109 -23.13 -4.55 15.85
C GLU A 109 -24.15 -3.50 15.33
N GLY A 110 -25.06 -3.93 14.45
CA GLY A 110 -26.06 -3.04 13.83
C GLY A 110 -25.57 -2.17 12.67
N SER A 111 -24.30 -2.29 12.23
CA SER A 111 -23.82 -1.55 11.05
C SER A 111 -24.47 -2.07 9.76
N ASP A 112 -24.86 -1.18 8.85
CA ASP A 112 -25.30 -1.56 7.50
C ASP A 112 -24.13 -2.19 6.71
N ARG A 113 -24.14 -3.52 6.66
CA ARG A 113 -23.00 -4.36 6.24
C ARG A 113 -22.74 -4.32 4.72
N PRO A 114 -23.74 -4.49 3.83
CA PRO A 114 -23.51 -4.46 2.38
C PRO A 114 -22.77 -3.21 1.86
N PRO A 115 -23.14 -1.96 2.25
CA PRO A 115 -22.42 -0.79 1.74
C PRO A 115 -21.00 -0.69 2.29
N LEU A 116 -20.76 -1.11 3.54
CA LEU A 116 -19.41 -1.12 4.14
C LEU A 116 -18.49 -2.14 3.45
N LEU A 117 -18.99 -3.33 3.13
CA LEU A 117 -18.24 -4.33 2.37
C LEU A 117 -17.93 -3.83 0.96
N ARG A 118 -18.91 -3.25 0.25
CA ARG A 118 -18.67 -2.65 -1.08
C ARG A 118 -17.63 -1.54 -1.03
N LYS A 119 -17.66 -0.70 0.00
CA LYS A 119 -16.65 0.35 0.24
C LYS A 119 -15.26 -0.26 0.50
N LEU A 120 -15.17 -1.31 1.30
CA LEU A 120 -13.91 -2.02 1.57
C LEU A 120 -13.35 -2.65 0.30
N THR A 121 -14.20 -3.30 -0.52
CA THR A 121 -13.84 -3.85 -1.84
C THR A 121 -13.28 -2.79 -2.76
N ARG A 122 -14.02 -1.69 -2.96
CA ARG A 122 -13.57 -0.60 -3.81
C ARG A 122 -12.24 -0.02 -3.32
N SER A 123 -12.08 0.13 -2.00
CA SER A 123 -10.85 0.64 -1.41
C SER A 123 -9.66 -0.29 -1.63
N LEU A 124 -9.86 -1.61 -1.52
CA LEU A 124 -8.84 -2.62 -1.81
C LEU A 124 -8.33 -2.52 -3.24
N TYR A 125 -9.23 -2.48 -4.22
CA TYR A 125 -8.86 -2.40 -5.63
C TYR A 125 -8.19 -1.06 -5.97
N ILE A 126 -8.75 0.07 -5.52
CA ILE A 126 -8.13 1.39 -5.73
C ILE A 126 -6.71 1.41 -5.15
N TYR A 127 -6.54 0.90 -3.93
CA TYR A 127 -5.23 0.91 -3.29
C TYR A 127 -4.23 0.03 -4.03
N LEU A 128 -4.62 -1.17 -4.47
CA LEU A 128 -3.77 -2.01 -5.31
C LEU A 128 -3.38 -1.31 -6.61
N THR A 129 -4.32 -0.64 -7.29
CA THR A 129 -4.02 0.15 -8.49
C THR A 129 -3.00 1.24 -8.21
N VAL A 130 -3.15 1.99 -7.12
CA VAL A 130 -2.18 3.02 -6.71
C VAL A 130 -0.80 2.42 -6.44
N LEU A 131 -0.72 1.28 -5.74
CA LEU A 131 0.53 0.58 -5.48
C LEU A 131 1.20 0.06 -6.76
N PHE A 132 0.42 -0.42 -7.73
CA PHE A 132 0.95 -0.84 -9.04
C PHE A 132 1.49 0.32 -9.85
N ILE A 133 0.81 1.47 -9.85
CA ILE A 133 1.31 2.69 -10.48
C ILE A 133 2.63 3.09 -9.84
N MET A 134 2.69 3.09 -8.50
CA MET A 134 3.92 3.38 -7.75
C MET A 134 5.06 2.43 -8.12
N LEU A 135 4.78 1.12 -8.19
CA LEU A 135 5.75 0.11 -8.57
C LEU A 135 6.23 0.30 -10.02
N TRP A 136 5.31 0.60 -10.95
CA TRP A 136 5.63 0.88 -12.35
C TRP A 136 6.55 2.10 -12.50
N MET A 137 6.29 3.18 -11.75
CA MET A 137 7.13 4.38 -11.75
C MET A 137 8.54 4.07 -11.25
N MET A 138 8.68 3.25 -10.20
CA MET A 138 9.96 2.84 -9.64
C MET A 138 10.78 1.95 -10.58
N ILE A 139 10.11 1.09 -11.36
CA ILE A 139 10.78 0.17 -12.29
C ILE A 139 11.16 0.87 -13.58
N THR A 140 10.22 1.59 -14.20
CA THR A 140 10.44 2.19 -15.52
C THR A 140 11.14 3.54 -15.46
N LYS A 141 11.15 4.19 -14.28
CA LYS A 141 11.76 5.51 -14.04
C LYS A 141 11.44 6.50 -15.18
N PRO A 142 10.14 6.70 -15.48
CA PRO A 142 9.72 7.41 -16.67
C PRO A 142 10.31 8.82 -16.64
N GLN A 143 11.08 9.15 -17.67
CA GLN A 143 11.49 10.52 -17.91
C GLN A 143 10.27 11.22 -18.51
N PHE A 144 9.53 11.95 -17.69
CA PHE A 144 8.46 12.82 -18.18
C PHE A 144 9.14 13.94 -18.98
N ALA A 145 9.28 13.73 -20.28
CA ALA A 145 9.95 14.62 -21.23
C ALA A 145 9.15 15.93 -21.45
N PHE A 146 8.96 16.73 -20.40
CA PHE A 146 8.19 17.98 -20.45
C PHE A 146 9.06 19.24 -20.30
N LEU A 147 10.40 19.13 -20.34
CA LEU A 147 11.31 20.29 -20.28
C LEU A 147 12.56 20.11 -21.18
N SER A 148 12.36 19.76 -22.46
CA SER A 148 13.42 19.88 -23.48
C SER A 148 12.90 20.49 -24.78
N SER A 149 12.12 21.57 -24.66
CA SER A 149 11.74 22.47 -25.76
C SER A 149 11.99 23.90 -25.34
#